data_AF-A0A1B6H0U9-F1
#
_entry.id   AF-A0A1B6H0U9-F1
#
_cell.length_a   1.000
_cell.length_b   1.000
_cell.length_c   1.000
_cell.angle_alpha   90.00
_cell.angle_beta   90.00
_cell.angle_gamma   90.00
#
_symmetry.space_group_name_H-M   'P 1'
#
loop_
_entity.id
_entity.type
_entity.pdbx_description
1 polymer ?
#
loop_
_entity_poly.entity_id
_entity_poly.type
_entity_poly.pdbx_seq_one_letter_code
_entity_poly.pdbx_strand_id
1 'polypeptide(L)'
;GSGTSDRMRWLWSCCVAVAVLSASVVGALEDLPWWRTAVFYQVYPRSFKDSDGDGVGDLKGITQVADYFKEIGVDAIWLSPIYKSPMADFGYDISNYNEIDPTFGTMEDFDGLVAKLREIDVKLVLDFVPNHSSNEHPWFNMSVHRVPGYEDFYVWKDPKNNDTINPTPPNNWISIFSGSAWEWSKTRQQYYLHKFLIQQPDLNYREEAVRGNMTAVIEFWLGKGVDGFRMDAVQQIYEDIGFPDEPPVNG
;
A
#
# COMPACT_ATOMS: atom_id res chain seq x y z
N GLY A 1 -66.78 17.09 -7.89
CA GLY A 1 -65.93 15.89 -7.79
C GLY A 1 -64.86 15.81 -8.86
N SER A 2 -64.14 16.89 -9.17
CA SER A 2 -63.06 16.91 -10.17
C SER A 2 -61.65 16.99 -9.57
N GLY A 3 -61.47 17.55 -8.37
CA GLY A 3 -60.15 17.79 -7.78
C GLY A 3 -59.42 16.57 -7.20
N THR A 4 -60.13 15.47 -6.90
CA THR A 4 -59.52 14.24 -6.37
C THR A 4 -58.90 13.36 -7.46
N SER A 5 -59.48 13.37 -8.67
CA SER A 5 -58.95 12.67 -9.85
C SER A 5 -57.60 13.23 -10.29
N ASP A 6 -57.47 14.56 -10.32
CA ASP A 6 -56.25 15.21 -10.81
C ASP A 6 -55.09 15.07 -9.84
N ARG A 7 -55.32 15.11 -8.52
CA ARG A 7 -54.27 14.81 -7.53
C ARG A 7 -53.77 13.37 -7.62
N MET A 8 -54.68 12.41 -7.83
CA MET A 8 -54.31 11.00 -7.96
C MET A 8 -53.45 10.76 -9.22
N ARG A 9 -53.81 11.42 -10.35
CA ARG A 9 -53.03 11.37 -11.60
C ARG A 9 -51.66 12.03 -11.46
N TRP A 10 -51.58 13.14 -10.73
CA TRP A 10 -50.32 13.84 -10.47
C TRP A 10 -49.38 13.01 -9.59
N LEU A 11 -49.91 12.43 -8.50
CA LEU A 11 -49.16 11.50 -7.64
C LEU A 11 -48.67 10.27 -8.40
N TRP A 12 -49.52 9.66 -9.23
CA TRP A 12 -49.13 8.54 -10.09
C TRP A 12 -48.03 8.92 -11.09
N SER A 13 -48.16 10.09 -11.73
CA SER A 13 -47.15 10.58 -12.68
C SER A 13 -45.82 10.86 -12.00
N CYS A 14 -45.83 11.40 -10.78
CA CYS A 14 -44.62 11.56 -9.98
C CYS A 14 -44.01 10.21 -9.57
N CYS A 15 -44.79 9.23 -9.13
CA CYS A 15 -44.29 7.90 -8.79
C CYS A 15 -43.66 7.19 -10.01
N VAL A 16 -44.29 7.29 -11.19
CA VAL A 16 -43.74 6.72 -12.43
C VAL A 16 -42.47 7.47 -12.85
N ALA A 17 -42.45 8.80 -12.80
CA ALA A 17 -41.26 9.58 -13.14
C ALA A 17 -40.08 9.27 -12.19
N VAL A 18 -40.33 9.17 -10.88
CA VAL A 18 -39.33 8.76 -9.90
C VAL A 18 -38.85 7.34 -10.18
N ALA A 19 -39.74 6.38 -10.44
CA ALA A 19 -39.36 5.00 -10.75
C ALA A 19 -38.52 4.90 -12.04
N VAL A 20 -38.87 5.65 -13.09
CA VAL A 20 -38.11 5.69 -14.36
C VAL A 20 -36.74 6.34 -14.16
N LEU A 21 -36.67 7.47 -13.45
CA LEU A 21 -35.40 8.12 -13.11
C LEU A 21 -34.50 7.19 -12.27
N SER A 22 -35.09 6.52 -11.27
CA SER A 22 -34.39 5.52 -10.43
C SER A 22 -33.82 4.39 -11.29
N ALA A 23 -34.63 3.81 -12.16
CA ALA A 23 -34.21 2.71 -13.02
C ALA A 23 -33.11 3.12 -14.02
N SER A 24 -33.17 4.34 -14.56
CA SER A 24 -32.14 4.87 -15.47
C SER A 24 -30.80 5.16 -14.77
N VAL A 25 -30.84 5.62 -13.51
CA VAL A 25 -29.63 5.84 -12.69
C VAL A 25 -29.03 4.50 -12.25
N VAL A 26 -29.87 3.53 -11.86
CA VAL A 26 -29.41 2.17 -11.50
C VAL A 26 -28.76 1.49 -12.71
N GLY A 27 -29.37 1.55 -13.91
CA GLY A 27 -28.78 0.99 -15.12
C GLY A 27 -27.45 1.65 -15.52
N ALA A 28 -27.31 2.96 -15.33
CA ALA A 28 -26.04 3.67 -15.59
C ALA A 28 -24.94 3.35 -14.56
N LEU A 29 -25.30 2.91 -13.34
CA LEU A 29 -24.36 2.45 -12.32
C LEU A 29 -23.92 1.00 -12.54
N GLU A 30 -24.78 0.13 -13.11
CA GLU A 30 -24.44 -1.26 -13.44
C GLU A 30 -23.33 -1.39 -14.51
N ASP A 31 -23.14 -0.37 -15.36
CA ASP A 31 -22.07 -0.34 -16.39
C ASP A 31 -20.71 0.11 -15.84
N LEU A 32 -20.62 0.54 -14.57
CA LEU A 32 -19.35 0.99 -13.99
C LEU A 32 -18.53 -0.20 -13.47
N PRO A 33 -17.19 -0.16 -13.61
CA PRO A 33 -16.32 -1.11 -12.92
C PRO A 33 -16.58 -1.11 -11.40
N TRP A 34 -16.54 -2.29 -10.78
CA TRP A 34 -16.92 -2.51 -9.37
C TRP A 34 -16.29 -1.48 -8.41
N TRP A 35 -15.01 -1.14 -8.60
CA TRP A 35 -14.26 -0.24 -7.73
C TRP A 35 -14.75 1.21 -7.76
N ARG A 36 -15.55 1.62 -8.75
CA ARG A 36 -16.13 2.97 -8.81
C ARG A 36 -17.33 3.16 -7.91
N THR A 37 -18.00 2.07 -7.55
CA THR A 37 -19.20 2.06 -6.71
C THR A 37 -18.99 1.32 -5.39
N ALA A 38 -17.88 0.61 -5.24
CA ALA A 38 -17.57 -0.20 -4.08
C ALA A 38 -17.36 0.60 -2.80
N VAL A 39 -17.89 0.07 -1.71
CA VAL A 39 -17.57 0.49 -0.34
C VAL A 39 -16.37 -0.33 0.15
N PHE A 40 -15.28 0.38 0.45
CA PHE A 40 -14.06 -0.21 0.99
C PHE A 40 -14.04 -0.18 2.52
N TYR A 41 -13.62 -1.28 3.13
CA TYR A 41 -13.33 -1.38 4.57
C TYR A 41 -11.85 -1.63 4.78
N GLN A 42 -11.15 -0.67 5.37
CA GLN A 42 -9.74 -0.85 5.71
C GLN A 42 -9.61 -1.70 6.98
N VAL A 43 -8.82 -2.77 6.90
CA VAL A 43 -8.46 -3.63 8.01
C VAL A 43 -7.00 -3.41 8.34
N TYR A 44 -6.71 -3.06 9.59
CA TYR A 44 -5.36 -3.08 10.14
C TYR A 44 -5.14 -4.44 10.84
N PRO A 45 -4.42 -5.41 10.21
CA PRO A 45 -4.44 -6.81 10.62
C PRO A 45 -4.10 -7.02 12.10
N ARG A 46 -3.03 -6.36 12.55
CA ARG A 46 -2.48 -6.45 13.91
C ARG A 46 -3.50 -6.14 15.02
N SER A 47 -4.54 -5.36 14.73
CA SER A 47 -5.50 -4.91 15.75
C SER A 47 -6.94 -5.30 15.45
N PHE A 48 -7.17 -6.15 14.44
CA PHE A 48 -8.52 -6.52 14.03
C PHE A 48 -9.07 -7.70 14.83
N LYS A 49 -8.43 -8.87 14.73
CA LYS A 49 -8.87 -10.08 15.43
C LYS A 49 -7.72 -11.06 15.60
N ASP A 50 -7.37 -11.35 16.85
CA ASP A 50 -6.45 -12.42 17.26
C ASP A 50 -7.19 -13.77 17.24
N SER A 51 -6.59 -14.81 16.64
CA SER A 51 -7.16 -16.15 16.55
C SER A 51 -6.49 -17.21 17.42
N ASP A 52 -5.27 -16.97 17.92
CA ASP A 52 -4.46 -17.97 18.64
C ASP A 52 -4.08 -17.57 20.07
N GLY A 53 -4.41 -16.34 20.47
CA GLY A 53 -4.26 -15.83 21.83
C GLY A 53 -2.90 -15.20 22.13
N ASP A 54 -2.09 -14.88 21.12
CA ASP A 54 -0.80 -14.21 21.29
C ASP A 54 -0.91 -12.69 21.54
N GLY A 55 -2.11 -12.13 21.41
CA GLY A 55 -2.42 -10.71 21.60
C GLY A 55 -2.30 -9.85 20.35
N VAL A 56 -2.02 -10.44 19.18
CA VAL A 56 -1.90 -9.77 17.89
C VAL A 56 -2.93 -10.33 16.91
N GLY A 57 -3.58 -9.44 16.15
CA GLY A 57 -4.51 -9.86 15.11
C GLY A 57 -3.80 -10.50 13.91
N ASP A 58 -4.42 -11.54 13.34
CA ASP A 58 -3.85 -12.40 12.31
C ASP A 58 -4.84 -12.71 11.16
N LEU A 59 -4.37 -13.33 10.07
CA LEU A 59 -5.18 -13.62 8.89
C LEU A 59 -6.31 -14.63 9.16
N LYS A 60 -6.09 -15.60 10.07
CA LYS A 60 -7.13 -16.55 10.47
C LYS A 60 -8.24 -15.84 11.23
N GLY A 61 -7.90 -14.88 12.08
CA GLY A 61 -8.84 -14.07 12.83
C GLY A 61 -9.72 -13.23 11.91
N ILE A 62 -9.13 -12.62 10.87
CA ILE A 62 -9.90 -11.93 9.81
C ILE A 62 -10.84 -12.94 9.12
N THR A 63 -10.32 -14.11 8.74
CA THR A 63 -11.10 -15.17 8.07
C THR A 63 -12.28 -15.65 8.91
N GLN A 64 -12.09 -15.85 10.22
CA GLN A 64 -13.12 -16.32 11.15
C GLN A 64 -14.34 -15.38 11.23
N VAL A 65 -14.13 -14.07 11.00
CA VAL A 65 -15.19 -13.06 11.09
C VAL A 65 -15.55 -12.49 9.72
N ALA A 66 -15.06 -13.05 8.61
CA ALA A 66 -15.20 -12.46 7.28
C ALA A 66 -16.67 -12.28 6.83
N ASP A 67 -17.59 -13.14 7.30
CA ASP A 67 -19.03 -13.01 7.01
C ASP A 67 -19.61 -11.66 7.48
N TYR A 68 -19.03 -11.07 8.53
CA TYR A 68 -19.40 -9.74 9.02
C TYR A 68 -19.26 -8.66 7.94
N PHE A 69 -18.23 -8.73 7.08
CA PHE A 69 -18.06 -7.75 6.00
C PHE A 69 -19.26 -7.72 5.06
N LYS A 70 -19.84 -8.88 4.77
CA LYS A 70 -21.05 -8.98 3.95
C LYS A 70 -22.27 -8.42 4.67
N GLU A 71 -22.40 -8.70 5.96
CA GLU A 71 -23.51 -8.21 6.79
C GLU A 71 -23.57 -6.68 6.85
N ILE A 72 -22.41 -6.01 6.92
CA ILE A 72 -22.33 -4.55 6.94
C ILE A 72 -22.35 -3.91 5.55
N GLY A 73 -22.50 -4.70 4.49
CA GLY A 73 -22.62 -4.21 3.10
C GLY A 73 -21.32 -3.67 2.50
N VAL A 74 -20.17 -4.22 2.90
CA VAL A 74 -18.87 -3.89 2.30
C VAL A 74 -18.66 -4.71 1.04
N ASP A 75 -18.17 -4.07 -0.03
CA ASP A 75 -17.87 -4.70 -1.30
C ASP A 75 -16.41 -5.17 -1.40
N ALA A 76 -15.51 -4.51 -0.67
CA ALA A 76 -14.09 -4.82 -0.67
C ALA A 76 -13.42 -4.52 0.67
N ILE A 77 -12.48 -5.35 1.08
CA ILE A 77 -11.57 -5.01 2.17
C ILE A 77 -10.22 -4.57 1.62
N TRP A 78 -9.60 -3.62 2.31
CA TRP A 78 -8.21 -3.22 2.08
C TRP A 78 -7.38 -3.60 3.30
N LEU A 79 -6.42 -4.51 3.14
CA LEU A 79 -5.48 -4.86 4.21
C LEU A 79 -4.29 -3.89 4.20
N SER A 80 -3.98 -3.28 5.35
CA SER A 80 -2.63 -2.76 5.62
C SER A 80 -1.57 -3.86 5.46
N PRO A 81 -0.26 -3.52 5.35
CA PRO A 81 0.77 -4.49 5.01
C PRO A 81 0.78 -5.77 5.88
N ILE A 82 0.82 -6.92 5.21
CA ILE A 82 0.91 -8.27 5.81
C ILE A 82 2.23 -8.98 5.47
N TYR A 83 3.11 -8.29 4.77
CA TYR A 83 4.37 -8.84 4.27
C TYR A 83 5.38 -8.96 5.38
N LYS A 84 6.33 -9.88 5.20
CA LYS A 84 7.45 -10.05 6.13
C LYS A 84 8.19 -8.73 6.34
N SER A 85 8.34 -8.32 7.60
CA SER A 85 8.86 -7.01 7.99
C SER A 85 9.55 -7.08 9.36
N PRO A 86 10.61 -6.30 9.61
CA PRO A 86 11.16 -6.10 10.95
C PRO A 86 10.23 -5.32 11.89
N MET A 87 9.12 -4.76 11.37
CA MET A 87 8.09 -4.02 12.10
C MET A 87 8.58 -2.68 12.68
N ALA A 88 9.62 -2.06 12.12
CA ALA A 88 10.06 -0.73 12.54
C ALA A 88 9.00 0.34 12.22
N ASP A 89 8.23 0.14 11.15
CA ASP A 89 7.06 0.93 10.76
C ASP A 89 5.83 0.03 10.60
N PHE A 90 5.70 -0.94 11.51
CA PHE A 90 4.55 -1.85 11.61
C PHE A 90 4.10 -2.49 10.27
N GLY A 91 5.05 -2.91 9.44
CA GLY A 91 4.80 -3.62 8.20
C GLY A 91 5.10 -2.83 6.92
N TYR A 92 5.29 -1.50 7.00
CA TYR A 92 5.66 -0.69 5.85
C TYR A 92 7.17 -0.79 5.52
N ASP A 93 8.00 -1.22 6.47
CA ASP A 93 9.40 -1.60 6.25
C ASP A 93 9.50 -3.08 5.80
N ILE A 94 9.21 -3.35 4.52
CA ILE A 94 9.10 -4.74 3.99
C ILE A 94 10.49 -5.36 3.75
N SER A 95 10.76 -6.53 4.34
CA SER A 95 12.00 -7.30 4.11
C SER A 95 11.83 -8.45 3.11
N ASN A 96 10.59 -8.88 2.82
CA ASN A 96 10.27 -9.73 1.69
C ASN A 96 8.83 -9.51 1.21
N TYR A 97 8.68 -9.02 -0.02
CA TYR A 97 7.37 -8.70 -0.62
C TYR A 97 6.49 -9.92 -0.94
N ASN A 98 7.05 -11.13 -0.99
CA ASN A 98 6.35 -12.34 -1.45
C ASN A 98 6.11 -13.35 -0.32
N GLU A 99 6.45 -12.99 0.91
CA GLU A 99 6.20 -13.78 2.12
C GLU A 99 5.25 -13.03 3.04
N ILE A 100 4.34 -13.77 3.68
CA ILE A 100 3.54 -13.26 4.80
C ILE A 100 4.43 -13.17 6.04
N ASP A 101 4.27 -12.12 6.82
CA ASP A 101 4.95 -12.04 8.12
C ASP A 101 4.45 -13.14 9.06
N PRO A 102 5.34 -13.89 9.73
CA PRO A 102 4.92 -14.95 10.65
C PRO A 102 3.98 -14.48 11.77
N THR A 103 4.01 -13.20 12.15
CA THR A 103 3.05 -12.62 13.09
C THR A 103 1.61 -12.66 12.59
N PHE A 104 1.38 -12.67 11.26
CA PHE A 104 0.04 -12.68 10.67
C PHE A 104 -0.39 -14.07 10.17
N GLY A 105 0.52 -15.04 10.15
CA GLY A 105 0.24 -16.43 9.74
C GLY A 105 1.12 -16.89 8.58
N THR A 106 0.57 -17.77 7.74
CA THR A 106 1.29 -18.34 6.59
C THR A 106 0.66 -17.96 5.24
N MET A 107 1.32 -18.36 4.14
CA MET A 107 0.73 -18.20 2.81
C MET A 107 -0.56 -19.03 2.65
N GLU A 108 -0.64 -20.20 3.30
CA GLU A 108 -1.87 -21.01 3.32
C GLU A 108 -3.02 -20.30 4.04
N ASP A 109 -2.72 -19.56 5.12
CA ASP A 109 -3.72 -18.77 5.82
C ASP A 109 -4.23 -17.61 4.95
N PHE A 110 -3.33 -16.99 4.19
CA PHE A 110 -3.69 -16.00 3.17
C PHE A 110 -4.59 -16.59 2.08
N ASP A 111 -4.22 -17.75 1.52
CA ASP A 111 -5.03 -18.44 0.51
C ASP A 111 -6.42 -18.80 1.06
N GLY A 112 -6.50 -19.17 2.35
CA GLY A 112 -7.76 -19.39 3.07
C GLY A 112 -8.63 -18.13 3.16
N LEU A 113 -8.04 -16.99 3.49
CA LEU A 113 -8.74 -15.69 3.52
C LEU A 113 -9.26 -15.32 2.13
N VAL A 114 -8.43 -15.45 1.08
CA VAL A 114 -8.84 -15.17 -0.31
C VAL A 114 -10.03 -16.04 -0.71
N ALA A 115 -9.97 -17.34 -0.40
CA ALA A 115 -11.06 -18.27 -0.70
C ALA A 115 -12.37 -17.87 0.01
N LYS A 116 -12.28 -17.51 1.30
CA LYS A 116 -13.44 -17.09 2.10
C LYS A 116 -14.06 -15.79 1.58
N LEU A 117 -13.25 -14.78 1.28
CA LEU A 117 -13.75 -13.50 0.73
C LEU A 117 -14.43 -13.69 -0.63
N ARG A 118 -13.88 -14.57 -1.47
CA ARG A 118 -14.49 -14.93 -2.75
C ARG A 118 -15.85 -15.62 -2.59
N GLU A 119 -16.00 -16.50 -1.60
CA GLU A 119 -17.27 -17.19 -1.30
C GLU A 119 -18.41 -16.20 -1.01
N ILE A 120 -18.10 -15.11 -0.31
CA ILE A 120 -19.08 -14.08 0.10
C ILE A 120 -19.14 -12.88 -0.86
N ASP A 121 -18.43 -12.97 -1.99
CA ASP A 121 -18.29 -11.91 -3.00
C ASP A 121 -17.86 -10.58 -2.38
N VAL A 122 -16.77 -10.61 -1.61
CA VAL A 122 -16.04 -9.44 -1.11
C VAL A 122 -14.67 -9.43 -1.76
N LYS A 123 -14.27 -8.28 -2.33
CA LYS A 123 -12.97 -8.13 -2.99
C LYS A 123 -11.85 -7.92 -1.97
N LEU A 124 -10.64 -8.35 -2.32
CA LEU A 124 -9.44 -8.13 -1.51
C LEU A 124 -8.49 -7.16 -2.20
N VAL A 125 -8.18 -6.06 -1.53
CA VAL A 125 -7.13 -5.12 -1.91
C VAL A 125 -5.99 -5.18 -0.90
N LEU A 126 -4.76 -5.21 -1.37
CA LEU A 126 -3.57 -5.15 -0.51
C LEU A 126 -2.91 -3.78 -0.57
N ASP A 127 -2.33 -3.36 0.55
CA ASP A 127 -1.37 -2.25 0.52
C ASP A 127 -0.14 -2.65 -0.29
N PHE A 128 0.28 -1.81 -1.23
CA PHE A 128 1.51 -1.97 -1.98
C PHE A 128 2.43 -0.80 -1.65
N VAL A 129 3.64 -1.10 -1.18
CA VAL A 129 4.62 -0.11 -0.74
C VAL A 129 5.77 -0.05 -1.75
N PRO A 130 5.61 0.71 -2.86
CA PRO A 130 6.58 0.75 -3.94
C PRO A 130 7.85 1.52 -3.57
N ASN A 131 7.74 2.58 -2.76
CA ASN A 131 8.77 3.60 -2.63
C ASN A 131 10.09 3.09 -2.04
N HIS A 132 9.99 2.27 -1.00
CA HIS A 132 11.10 1.83 -0.17
C HIS A 132 10.91 0.38 0.23
N SER A 133 12.01 -0.28 0.61
CA SER A 133 11.97 -1.55 1.33
C SER A 133 12.60 -1.37 2.71
N SER A 134 12.60 -2.42 3.53
CA SER A 134 13.45 -2.48 4.72
C SER A 134 14.94 -2.46 4.36
N ASN A 135 15.78 -1.92 5.23
CA ASN A 135 17.24 -2.09 5.19
C ASN A 135 17.70 -3.52 5.52
N GLU A 136 16.80 -4.38 5.99
CA GLU A 136 17.02 -5.82 6.12
C GLU A 136 16.63 -6.60 4.86
N HIS A 137 16.06 -5.93 3.84
CA HIS A 137 15.72 -6.56 2.57
C HIS A 137 17.00 -7.06 1.86
N PRO A 138 17.01 -8.27 1.26
CA PRO A 138 18.17 -8.80 0.55
C PRO A 138 18.72 -7.85 -0.52
N TRP A 139 17.85 -7.11 -1.21
CA TRP A 139 18.25 -6.08 -2.17
C TRP A 139 19.13 -4.99 -1.53
N PHE A 140 18.79 -4.49 -0.34
CA PHE A 140 19.59 -3.47 0.33
C PHE A 140 20.96 -4.01 0.72
N ASN A 141 20.99 -5.24 1.26
CA ASN A 141 22.25 -5.89 1.59
C ASN A 141 23.15 -6.13 0.36
N MET A 142 22.57 -6.53 -0.78
CA MET A 142 23.31 -6.66 -2.04
C MET A 142 23.79 -5.30 -2.57
N SER A 143 22.92 -4.29 -2.50
CA SER A 143 23.24 -2.93 -2.94
C SER A 143 24.35 -2.30 -2.09
N VAL A 144 24.26 -2.35 -0.76
CA VAL A 144 25.28 -1.73 0.12
C VAL A 144 26.67 -2.34 -0.08
N HIS A 145 26.75 -3.61 -0.50
CA HIS A 145 28.01 -4.31 -0.83
C HIS A 145 28.43 -4.21 -2.30
N ARG A 146 27.69 -3.45 -3.13
CA ARG A 146 27.94 -3.31 -4.58
C ARG A 146 27.98 -4.66 -5.31
N VAL A 147 27.07 -5.56 -4.96
CA VAL A 147 26.91 -6.83 -5.69
C VAL A 147 26.47 -6.51 -7.13
N PRO A 148 27.11 -7.09 -8.17
CA PRO A 148 26.76 -6.85 -9.56
C PRO A 148 25.28 -7.05 -9.88
N GLY A 149 24.66 -6.04 -10.49
CA GLY A 149 23.25 -5.97 -10.80
C GLY A 149 22.37 -5.34 -9.72
N TYR A 150 22.90 -5.07 -8.51
CA TYR A 150 22.17 -4.48 -7.39
C TYR A 150 22.75 -3.15 -6.92
N GLU A 151 23.85 -2.68 -7.51
CA GLU A 151 24.62 -1.53 -7.05
C GLU A 151 23.75 -0.27 -6.93
N ASP A 152 22.82 -0.08 -7.85
CA ASP A 152 21.99 1.13 -7.96
C ASP A 152 20.51 0.87 -7.62
N PHE A 153 20.17 -0.25 -6.98
CA PHE A 153 18.79 -0.55 -6.54
C PHE A 153 18.22 0.49 -5.57
N TYR A 154 19.08 1.23 -4.86
CA TYR A 154 18.71 2.30 -3.92
C TYR A 154 19.41 3.59 -4.31
N VAL A 155 18.89 4.71 -3.83
CA VAL A 155 19.44 6.03 -4.12
C VAL A 155 20.67 6.30 -3.24
N TRP A 156 21.87 6.14 -3.83
CA TRP A 156 23.15 6.39 -3.18
C TRP A 156 23.78 7.72 -3.63
N LYS A 157 24.41 8.45 -2.69
CA LYS A 157 25.16 9.67 -2.96
C LYS A 157 26.45 9.77 -2.14
N ASP A 158 27.48 10.31 -2.78
CA ASP A 158 28.71 10.71 -2.10
C ASP A 158 28.45 11.88 -1.13
N PRO A 159 29.26 12.01 -0.07
CA PRO A 159 29.12 13.11 0.87
C PRO A 159 29.45 14.46 0.17
N LYS A 160 28.72 15.53 0.50
CA LYS A 160 28.87 16.86 -0.15
C LYS A 160 30.29 17.42 -0.04
N ASN A 161 30.98 17.10 1.05
CA ASN A 161 32.34 17.55 1.32
C ASN A 161 33.44 16.60 0.81
N ASN A 162 33.09 15.48 0.15
CA ASN A 162 34.01 14.43 -0.27
C ASN A 162 34.89 13.86 0.87
N ASP A 163 34.46 14.00 2.13
CA ASP A 163 35.14 13.46 3.30
C ASP A 163 34.38 12.26 3.85
N THR A 164 35.07 11.13 4.04
CA THR A 164 34.48 9.91 4.61
C THR A 164 34.69 9.77 6.12
N ILE A 165 35.49 10.66 6.73
CA ILE A 165 35.74 10.71 8.18
C ILE A 165 34.65 11.52 8.87
N ASN A 166 34.35 12.72 8.37
CA ASN A 166 33.25 13.56 8.84
C ASN A 166 32.32 13.91 7.66
N PRO A 167 31.56 12.93 7.13
CA PRO A 167 30.73 13.13 5.96
C PRO A 167 29.60 14.12 6.23
N THR A 168 29.27 14.92 5.21
CA THR A 168 28.08 15.79 5.22
C THR A 168 27.05 15.33 4.21
N PRO A 169 25.75 15.31 4.55
CA PRO A 169 24.68 14.95 3.61
C PRO A 169 24.76 15.74 2.29
N PRO A 170 24.35 15.13 1.16
CA PRO A 170 24.47 15.75 -0.16
C PRO A 170 23.62 17.03 -0.30
N ASN A 171 22.49 17.11 0.40
CA ASN A 171 21.62 18.28 0.46
C ASN A 171 20.88 18.38 1.81
N ASN A 172 20.07 19.42 1.97
CA ASN A 172 19.29 19.70 3.17
C ASN A 172 17.93 18.99 3.25
N TRP A 173 17.69 17.93 2.47
CA TRP A 173 16.41 17.21 2.50
C TRP A 173 16.14 16.61 3.87
N ILE A 174 14.88 16.72 4.30
CA ILE A 174 14.41 16.29 5.62
C ILE A 174 13.49 15.08 5.43
N SER A 175 13.67 14.06 6.27
CA SER A 175 12.74 12.92 6.33
C SER A 175 11.36 13.40 6.79
N ILE A 176 10.31 12.78 6.27
CA ILE A 176 8.92 13.04 6.67
C ILE A 176 8.72 12.78 8.16
N PHE A 177 9.46 11.83 8.74
CA PHE A 177 9.30 11.45 10.15
C PHE A 177 10.17 12.27 11.10
N SER A 178 11.44 12.51 10.78
CA SER A 178 12.31 13.49 11.47
C SER A 178 13.73 13.44 10.93
N GLY A 179 14.46 14.56 11.01
CA GLY A 179 15.90 14.62 10.75
C GLY A 179 16.27 14.61 9.27
N SER A 180 17.56 14.38 8.99
CA SER A 180 18.08 14.26 7.62
C SER A 180 17.35 13.14 6.87
N ALA A 181 17.05 13.33 5.59
CA ALA A 181 16.60 12.25 4.69
C ALA A 181 17.75 11.34 4.22
N TRP A 182 18.96 11.58 4.70
CA TRP A 182 20.17 10.86 4.31
C TRP A 182 20.84 10.22 5.52
N GLU A 183 21.11 8.93 5.41
CA GLU A 183 21.87 8.16 6.41
C GLU A 183 23.20 7.67 5.82
N TRP A 184 24.28 7.78 6.60
CA TRP A 184 25.62 7.39 6.15
C TRP A 184 25.85 5.89 6.29
N SER A 185 26.13 5.19 5.19
CA SER A 185 26.58 3.81 5.22
C SER A 185 28.09 3.71 5.41
N LYS A 186 28.51 3.21 6.58
CA LYS A 186 29.94 2.88 6.82
C LYS A 186 30.46 1.78 5.91
N THR A 187 29.60 0.87 5.44
CA THR A 187 30.00 -0.22 4.54
C THR A 187 30.26 0.30 3.13
N ARG A 188 29.33 1.12 2.60
CA ARG A 188 29.42 1.62 1.22
C ARG A 188 30.23 2.91 1.08
N GLN A 189 30.46 3.60 2.20
CA GLN A 189 31.07 4.94 2.27
C GLN A 189 30.29 5.96 1.41
N GLN A 190 28.96 5.89 1.47
CA GLN A 190 28.02 6.77 0.79
C GLN A 190 26.78 6.97 1.66
N TYR A 191 26.06 8.06 1.44
CA TYR A 191 24.72 8.25 1.95
C TYR A 191 23.71 7.45 1.13
N TYR A 192 22.70 6.87 1.79
CA TYR A 192 21.48 6.43 1.13
C TYR A 192 20.32 7.33 1.52
N LEU A 193 19.39 7.52 0.58
CA LEU A 193 18.15 8.26 0.81
C LEU A 193 17.15 7.40 1.59
N HIS A 194 16.45 8.02 2.53
CA HIS A 194 15.25 7.49 3.17
C HIS A 194 14.25 8.64 3.40
N LYS A 195 13.09 8.58 2.74
CA LYS A 195 12.04 9.60 2.93
C LYS A 195 11.32 9.47 4.26
N PHE A 196 11.37 8.27 4.85
CA PHE A 196 10.70 7.92 6.10
C PHE A 196 11.75 7.54 7.15
N LEU A 197 11.64 6.36 7.78
CA LEU A 197 12.63 5.89 8.75
C LEU A 197 13.97 5.55 8.09
N ILE A 198 15.03 5.59 8.89
CA ILE A 198 16.38 5.15 8.48
C ILE A 198 16.37 3.69 8.01
N GLN A 199 15.46 2.88 8.57
CA GLN A 199 15.21 1.48 8.21
C GLN A 199 14.46 1.31 6.88
N GLN A 200 14.02 2.39 6.23
CA GLN A 200 13.24 2.40 4.99
C GLN A 200 14.04 3.10 3.86
N PRO A 201 15.16 2.52 3.38
CA PRO A 201 15.90 3.06 2.25
C PRO A 201 15.04 3.10 0.98
N ASP A 202 15.06 4.24 0.30
CA ASP A 202 14.29 4.50 -0.91
C ASP A 202 14.89 3.77 -2.12
N LEU A 203 14.02 3.09 -2.86
CA LEU A 203 14.37 2.36 -4.08
C LEU A 203 14.57 3.34 -5.22
N ASN A 204 15.58 3.08 -6.06
CA ASN A 204 15.86 3.92 -7.21
C ASN A 204 14.99 3.51 -8.40
N TYR A 205 13.83 4.14 -8.56
CA TYR A 205 12.89 3.85 -9.66
C TYR A 205 13.40 4.23 -11.05
N ARG A 206 14.59 4.83 -11.18
CA ARG A 206 15.24 5.05 -12.48
C ARG A 206 15.90 3.77 -13.00
N GLU A 207 16.19 2.81 -12.14
CA GLU A 207 16.67 1.51 -12.56
C GLU A 207 15.56 0.64 -13.12
N GLU A 208 15.81 0.05 -14.29
CA GLU A 208 14.86 -0.86 -14.93
C GLU A 208 14.65 -2.13 -14.10
N ALA A 209 15.71 -2.63 -13.46
CA ALA A 209 15.63 -3.80 -12.59
C ALA A 209 14.68 -3.56 -11.40
N VAL A 210 14.68 -2.37 -10.79
CA VAL A 210 13.77 -2.03 -9.69
C VAL A 210 12.32 -2.05 -10.18
N ARG A 211 12.03 -1.38 -11.30
CA ARG A 211 10.68 -1.37 -11.90
C ARG A 211 10.21 -2.80 -12.24
N GLY A 212 11.08 -3.60 -12.86
CA GLY A 212 10.77 -4.99 -13.20
C GLY A 212 10.48 -5.87 -11.99
N ASN A 213 11.28 -5.74 -10.92
CA ASN A 213 11.02 -6.48 -9.67
C ASN A 213 9.70 -6.06 -9.02
N MET A 214 9.37 -4.76 -9.03
CA MET A 214 8.11 -4.27 -8.47
C MET A 214 6.88 -4.68 -9.28
N THR A 215 7.00 -4.74 -10.61
CA THR A 215 5.98 -5.35 -11.47
C THR A 215 5.79 -6.83 -11.13
N ALA A 216 6.87 -7.58 -10.92
CA ALA A 216 6.79 -8.99 -10.56
C ALA A 216 6.12 -9.23 -9.19
N VAL A 217 6.29 -8.32 -8.22
CA VAL A 217 5.57 -8.37 -6.94
C VAL A 217 4.06 -8.20 -7.16
N ILE A 218 3.65 -7.21 -7.96
CA ILE A 218 2.24 -7.00 -8.32
C ILE A 218 1.67 -8.26 -9.00
N GLU A 219 2.37 -8.81 -9.99
CA GLU A 219 1.96 -10.02 -10.71
C GLU A 219 1.83 -11.23 -9.80
N PHE A 220 2.73 -11.39 -8.83
CA PHE A 220 2.67 -12.47 -7.84
C PHE A 220 1.37 -12.43 -7.03
N TRP A 221 1.01 -11.26 -6.50
CA TRP A 221 -0.19 -11.09 -5.68
C TRP A 221 -1.49 -11.14 -6.51
N LEU A 222 -1.48 -10.61 -7.73
CA LEU A 222 -2.60 -10.81 -8.66
C LEU A 222 -2.78 -12.30 -8.99
N GLY A 223 -1.69 -13.04 -9.19
CA GLY A 223 -1.71 -14.49 -9.40
C GLY A 223 -2.26 -15.29 -8.21
N LYS A 224 -2.21 -14.71 -7.00
CA LYS A 224 -2.82 -15.26 -5.78
C LYS A 224 -4.31 -14.93 -5.64
N GLY A 225 -4.87 -14.11 -6.52
CA GLY A 225 -6.29 -13.77 -6.52
C GLY A 225 -6.65 -12.50 -5.75
N VAL A 226 -5.69 -11.61 -5.52
CA VAL A 226 -5.93 -10.22 -5.07
C VAL A 226 -6.62 -9.43 -6.18
N ASP A 227 -7.61 -8.60 -5.82
CA ASP A 227 -8.44 -7.84 -6.76
C ASP A 227 -7.90 -6.43 -7.06
N GLY A 228 -6.93 -5.94 -6.28
CA GLY A 228 -6.27 -4.67 -6.53
C GLY A 228 -5.27 -4.27 -5.45
N PHE A 229 -4.70 -3.07 -5.61
CA PHE A 229 -3.73 -2.51 -4.68
C PHE A 229 -4.06 -1.08 -4.28
N ARG A 230 -3.85 -0.76 -3.00
CA ARG A 230 -3.71 0.62 -2.54
C ARG A 230 -2.22 0.95 -2.61
N MET A 231 -1.85 1.97 -3.37
CA MET A 231 -0.45 2.33 -3.58
C MET A 231 -0.01 3.34 -2.51
N ASP A 232 0.93 2.95 -1.65
CA ASP A 232 1.52 3.83 -0.64
C ASP A 232 2.59 4.77 -1.24
N ALA A 233 2.75 5.94 -0.63
CA ALA A 233 3.83 6.89 -0.90
C ALA A 233 4.11 7.21 -2.39
N VAL A 234 3.10 7.14 -3.27
CA VAL A 234 3.27 7.31 -4.72
C VAL A 234 3.98 8.61 -5.11
N GLN A 235 3.74 9.67 -4.35
CA GLN A 235 4.35 10.99 -4.59
C GLN A 235 5.86 11.00 -4.39
N GLN A 236 6.42 10.02 -3.69
CA GLN A 236 7.84 10.00 -3.28
C GLN A 236 8.72 9.12 -4.15
N ILE A 237 8.12 8.37 -5.09
CA ILE A 237 8.80 7.38 -5.96
C ILE A 237 9.94 7.98 -6.79
N TYR A 238 9.84 9.27 -7.15
CA TYR A 238 10.88 9.96 -7.90
C TYR A 238 11.24 11.28 -7.23
N GLU A 239 12.54 11.56 -7.19
CA GLU A 239 13.12 12.80 -6.68
C GLU A 239 13.65 13.68 -7.82
N ASP A 240 14.10 14.90 -7.52
CA ASP A 240 14.82 15.71 -8.50
C ASP A 240 16.22 15.12 -8.79
N ILE A 241 16.56 14.97 -10.07
CA ILE A 241 17.85 14.39 -10.52
C ILE A 241 19.07 15.26 -10.18
N GLY A 242 18.87 16.55 -9.96
CA GLY A 242 19.91 17.49 -9.55
C GLY A 242 20.19 17.44 -8.05
N PHE A 243 19.33 16.78 -7.27
CA PHE A 243 19.39 16.71 -5.81
C PHE A 243 19.61 18.10 -5.15
N PRO A 244 18.90 19.16 -5.58
CA PRO A 244 19.13 20.51 -5.07
C PRO A 244 18.77 20.60 -3.57
N ASP A 245 19.37 21.56 -2.88
CA ASP A 245 18.86 21.99 -1.58
C ASP A 245 17.43 22.55 -1.76
N GLU A 246 16.51 22.17 -0.87
CA GLU A 246 15.17 22.73 -0.79
C GLU A 246 15.24 24.19 -0.29
N PRO A 247 14.31 25.06 -0.74
CA PRO A 247 14.26 26.43 -0.26
C PRO A 247 13.97 26.46 1.25
N PRO A 248 14.50 27.46 1.97
CA PRO A 248 14.17 27.62 3.38
C PRO A 248 12.66 27.81 3.54
N VAL A 249 12.06 27.09 4.48
CA VAL A 249 10.67 27.30 4.86
C VAL A 249 10.60 28.63 5.61
N ASN A 250 10.09 29.67 4.95
CA ASN A 250 9.79 30.93 5.62
C ASN A 250 8.66 30.65 6.62
N GLY A 251 8.97 30.71 7.91
CA GLY A 251 7.99 30.63 8.99
C GLY A 251 7.11 31.86 9.09
#